data_AF-A0A1F2WE30-F1
#
_entry.id   AF-A0A1F2WE30-F1
#
_cell.length_a   1.000
_cell.length_b   1.000
_cell.length_c   1.000
_cell.angle_alpha   90.00
_cell.angle_beta   90.00
_cell.angle_gamma   90.00
#
_symmetry.space_group_name_H-M   'P 1'
#
loop_
_entity.id
_entity.type
_entity.pdbx_description
1 polymer ?
#
loop_
_entity_poly.entity_id
_entity_poly.type
_entity_poly.pdbx_seq_one_letter_code
_entity_poly.pdbx_strand_id
1 'polypeptide(L)'
;MPERVMRHDYARDDVAWLLDHADRSGHITLAAHGRRYQIPAVRFDNRVDRTSFLRDDPAAWPSQRVADLHERLTATFTLLLRRGRLPA
;
A
#
# COMPACT_ATOMS: atom_id res chain seq x y z
N MET A 1 16.36 -1.56 18.25
CA MET A 1 15.06 -2.30 18.29
C MET A 1 15.37 -3.78 18.14
N PRO A 2 14.80 -4.69 18.94
CA PRO A 2 15.23 -6.09 18.95
C PRO A 2 14.86 -6.75 17.61
N GLU A 3 15.84 -7.36 16.94
CA GLU A 3 15.69 -7.98 15.61
C GLU A 3 14.57 -9.03 15.57
N ARG A 4 14.34 -9.72 16.70
CA ARG A 4 13.24 -10.69 16.89
C ARG A 4 11.86 -10.06 16.66
N VAL A 5 11.63 -8.84 17.17
CA VAL A 5 10.35 -8.12 17.02
C VAL A 5 10.17 -7.68 15.57
N MET A 6 11.23 -7.20 14.92
CA MET A 6 11.19 -6.81 13.51
C MET A 6 10.87 -8.00 12.59
N ARG A 7 11.45 -9.18 12.86
CA ARG A 7 11.30 -10.37 12.01
C ARG A 7 10.00 -11.15 12.24
N HIS A 8 9.48 -11.17 13.46
CA HIS A 8 8.30 -11.99 13.79
C HIS A 8 7.00 -11.21 13.82
N ASP A 9 7.04 -9.94 14.22
CA ASP A 9 5.82 -9.13 14.41
C ASP A 9 5.63 -8.13 13.26
N TYR A 10 6.70 -7.53 12.71
CA TYR A 10 6.61 -6.58 11.58
C TYR A 10 6.78 -7.23 10.19
N ALA A 11 7.63 -8.25 10.04
CA ALA A 11 7.89 -8.88 8.74
C ALA A 11 6.85 -9.95 8.35
N ARG A 12 5.89 -10.27 9.24
CA ARG A 12 4.84 -11.26 9.00
C ARG A 12 3.66 -10.69 8.20
N ASP A 13 3.46 -9.36 8.24
CA ASP A 13 2.39 -8.65 7.54
C ASP A 13 2.93 -7.78 6.39
N ASP A 14 3.83 -8.32 5.56
CA ASP A 14 4.22 -7.62 4.33
C ASP A 14 3.03 -7.56 3.36
N VAL A 15 2.50 -6.34 3.15
CA VAL A 15 1.41 -6.07 2.20
C VAL A 15 1.73 -6.61 0.80
N ALA A 16 3.00 -6.64 0.39
CA ALA A 16 3.41 -7.27 -0.86
C ALA A 16 3.07 -8.77 -0.86
N TRP A 17 3.52 -9.49 0.16
CA TRP A 17 3.29 -10.92 0.30
C TRP A 17 1.78 -11.23 0.39
N LEU A 18 1.03 -10.44 1.16
CA LEU A 18 -0.42 -10.59 1.32
C LEU A 18 -1.19 -10.41 0.01
N LEU A 19 -0.75 -9.47 -0.84
CA LEU A 19 -1.33 -9.25 -2.17
C LEU A 19 -1.02 -10.41 -3.13
N ASP A 20 0.19 -10.98 -3.05
CA ASP A 20 0.65 -12.06 -3.93
C ASP A 20 0.04 -13.43 -3.58
N HIS A 21 -0.38 -13.62 -2.32
CA HIS A 21 -0.93 -14.88 -1.81
C HIS A 21 -2.45 -14.83 -1.56
N ALA A 22 -3.14 -13.77 -1.98
CA ALA A 22 -4.57 -13.67 -1.83
C ALA A 22 -5.33 -14.60 -2.79
N ASP A 23 -6.47 -15.11 -2.33
CA ASP A 23 -7.38 -15.93 -3.15
C ASP A 23 -7.93 -15.16 -4.37
N ARG A 24 -7.92 -13.81 -4.31
CA ARG A 24 -8.37 -12.93 -5.39
C ARG A 24 -7.31 -11.86 -5.68
N SER A 25 -6.88 -11.78 -6.94
CA SER A 25 -5.93 -10.74 -7.38
C SER A 25 -6.44 -9.33 -7.02
N GLY A 26 -5.53 -8.50 -6.53
CA GLY A 26 -5.82 -7.13 -6.09
C GLY A 26 -6.58 -7.01 -4.78
N HIS A 27 -6.68 -8.10 -4.01
CA HIS A 27 -7.26 -8.13 -2.68
C HIS A 27 -6.24 -8.69 -1.67
N ILE A 28 -6.56 -8.54 -0.39
CA ILE A 28 -5.95 -9.27 0.71
C ILE A 28 -7.00 -10.24 1.24
N THR A 29 -6.62 -11.51 1.38
CA THR A 29 -7.47 -12.53 2.01
C THR A 29 -7.29 -12.47 3.53
N LEU A 30 -8.37 -12.18 4.26
CA LEU A 30 -8.40 -12.18 5.71
C LEU A 30 -9.32 -13.29 6.22
N ALA A 31 -8.79 -14.26 6.95
CA ALA A 31 -9.59 -15.27 7.64
C ALA A 31 -9.70 -14.89 9.13
N ALA A 32 -10.90 -14.53 9.58
CA ALA A 32 -11.17 -14.11 10.95
C ALA A 32 -12.58 -14.52 11.38
N HIS A 33 -12.74 -14.95 12.64
CA HIS A 33 -14.04 -15.31 13.23
C HIS A 33 -14.84 -16.34 12.41
N GLY A 34 -14.17 -17.35 11.86
CA GLY A 34 -14.81 -18.38 11.03
C GLY A 34 -15.30 -17.89 9.66
N ARG A 35 -14.95 -16.66 9.27
CA ARG A 35 -15.28 -16.07 7.96
C ARG A 35 -14.02 -15.72 7.20
N ARG A 36 -14.15 -15.68 5.87
CA ARG A 36 -13.08 -15.25 4.97
C ARG A 36 -13.53 -14.00 4.21
N TYR A 37 -12.71 -12.95 4.27
CA TYR A 37 -12.95 -11.66 3.65
C TYR A 37 -11.94 -11.42 2.52
N GLN A 38 -12.39 -10.77 1.46
CA GLN A 38 -11.55 -10.31 0.36
C GLN A 38 -11.53 -8.78 0.39
N ILE A 39 -10.44 -8.21 0.91
CA ILE A 39 -10.32 -6.77 1.12
C ILE A 39 -9.59 -6.16 -0.09
N PRO A 40 -10.22 -5.30 -0.89
CA PRO A 40 -9.55 -4.60 -1.98
C PRO A 40 -8.34 -3.82 -1.47
N ALA A 41 -7.19 -4.00 -2.11
CA ALA A 41 -5.96 -3.36 -1.68
C ALA A 41 -5.11 -2.96 -2.89
N VAL A 42 -4.29 -1.93 -2.71
CA VAL A 42 -3.28 -1.46 -3.68
C VAL A 42 -2.03 -1.07 -2.92
N ARG A 43 -0.86 -1.16 -3.58
CA ARG A 43 0.42 -0.75 -2.98
C ARG A 43 0.96 0.47 -3.72
N PHE A 44 1.13 1.57 -3.01
CA PHE A 44 2.04 2.63 -3.45
C PHE A 44 3.46 2.19 -3.10
N ASP A 45 4.27 1.86 -4.10
CA ASP A 45 5.62 1.35 -3.87
C ASP A 45 6.61 2.52 -3.68
N ASN A 46 7.23 2.59 -2.52
CA ASN A 46 8.28 3.57 -2.21
C ASN A 46 9.68 2.94 -2.08
N ARG A 47 9.88 1.70 -2.56
CA ARG A 47 11.22 1.06 -2.59
C ARG A 47 12.18 1.78 -3.54
N VAL A 48 11.64 2.41 -4.58
CA VAL A 48 12.31 3.52 -5.27
C VAL A 48 11.86 4.79 -4.57
N ASP A 49 12.79 5.55 -4.02
CA ASP A 49 12.49 6.71 -3.17
C ASP A 49 11.70 7.80 -3.93
N ARG A 50 10.47 8.00 -3.48
CA ARG A 50 9.53 9.00 -4.00
C ARG A 50 9.07 9.98 -2.93
N THR A 51 9.48 9.83 -1.68
CA THR A 51 8.91 10.59 -0.56
C THR A 51 9.94 11.22 0.37
N SER A 52 11.23 10.91 0.25
CA SER A 52 12.24 11.49 1.16
C SER A 52 12.28 13.01 1.11
N PHE A 53 12.02 13.62 -0.06
CA PHE A 53 11.94 15.08 -0.21
C PHE A 53 10.84 15.72 0.64
N LEU A 54 9.80 14.96 1.05
CA LEU A 54 8.73 15.46 1.91
C LEU A 54 9.19 15.75 3.34
N ARG A 55 10.40 15.34 3.71
CA ARG A 55 11.00 15.64 5.02
C ARG A 55 11.63 17.03 5.07
N ASP A 56 11.90 17.62 3.91
CA ASP A 56 12.42 18.98 3.81
C ASP A 56 11.29 20.00 4.01
N ASP A 57 11.65 21.29 4.14
CA ASP A 57 10.68 22.38 4.18
C ASP A 57 9.74 22.31 2.96
N PRO A 58 8.40 22.34 3.13
CA PRO A 58 7.44 22.38 2.02
C PRO A 58 7.72 23.45 0.96
N ALA A 59 8.30 24.59 1.35
CA ALA A 59 8.70 25.64 0.41
C ALA A 59 9.85 25.23 -0.52
N ALA A 60 10.65 24.22 -0.13
CA ALA A 60 11.77 23.69 -0.88
C ALA A 60 11.41 22.45 -1.72
N TRP A 61 10.17 21.96 -1.66
CA TRP A 61 9.77 20.77 -2.40
C TRP A 61 9.86 20.98 -3.91
N PRO A 62 10.59 20.12 -4.65
CA PRO A 62 10.66 20.24 -6.10
C PRO A 62 9.27 20.02 -6.72
N SER A 63 8.78 21.01 -7.46
CA SER A 63 7.43 20.97 -8.06
C SER A 63 7.19 19.71 -8.92
N GLN A 64 8.22 19.26 -9.64
CA GLN A 64 8.17 18.02 -10.42
C GLN A 64 7.98 16.78 -9.54
N ARG A 65 8.68 16.69 -8.40
CA ARG A 65 8.56 15.56 -7.47
C ARG A 65 7.18 15.52 -6.81
N VAL A 66 6.60 16.69 -6.53
CA VAL A 66 5.22 16.82 -6.03
C VAL A 66 4.21 16.38 -7.10
N ALA A 67 4.36 16.83 -8.34
CA ALA A 67 3.49 16.44 -9.45
C ALA A 67 3.54 14.92 -9.68
N ASP A 68 4.74 14.34 -9.74
CA ASP A 68 4.93 12.89 -9.90
C ASP A 68 4.28 12.09 -8.76
N LEU A 69 4.38 12.59 -7.52
CA LEU A 69 3.75 11.96 -6.36
C LEU A 69 2.22 12.00 -6.49
N HIS A 70 1.64 13.15 -6.84
CA HIS A 70 0.19 13.30 -7.04
C HIS A 70 -0.34 12.40 -8.16
N GLU A 71 0.35 12.33 -9.31
CA GLU A 71 -0.04 11.48 -10.43
C GLU A 71 -0.11 10.00 -9.99
N ARG A 72 0.94 9.53 -9.30
CA ARG A 72 1.04 8.14 -8.85
C ARG A 72 0.00 7.80 -7.78
N LEU A 73 -0.22 8.69 -6.80
CA LEU A 73 -1.26 8.52 -5.79
C LEU A 73 -2.65 8.47 -6.45
N THR A 74 -2.92 9.38 -7.39
CA THR A 74 -4.18 9.42 -8.15
C THR A 74 -4.41 8.11 -8.91
N ALA A 75 -3.40 7.61 -9.62
CA ALA A 75 -3.49 6.34 -10.34
C ALA A 75 -3.73 5.16 -9.38
N THR A 76 -3.03 5.15 -8.24
CA THR A 76 -3.15 4.12 -7.21
C THR A 76 -4.55 4.09 -6.59
N PHE A 77 -5.09 5.24 -6.20
CA PHE A 77 -6.44 5.34 -5.64
C PHE A 77 -7.52 5.06 -6.68
N THR A 78 -7.32 5.47 -7.93
CA THR A 78 -8.22 5.11 -9.04
C THR A 78 -8.31 3.59 -9.20
N LEU A 79 -7.17 2.89 -9.12
CA LEU A 79 -7.14 1.43 -9.15
C LEU A 79 -7.88 0.83 -7.94
N LEU A 80 -7.70 1.38 -6.75
CA LEU A 80 -8.40 0.93 -5.54
C LEU A 80 -9.92 1.08 -5.68
N LEU A 81 -10.40 2.24 -6.13
CA LEU A 81 -11.82 2.51 -6.34
C LEU A 81 -12.45 1.54 -7.35
N ARG A 82 -11.72 1.20 -8.43
CA ARG A 82 -12.16 0.20 -9.40
C ARG A 82 -12.29 -1.21 -8.79
N ARG A 83 -11.45 -1.55 -7.83
CA ARG A 83 -11.47 -2.84 -7.12
C ARG A 83 -12.52 -2.89 -6.01
N GLY A 84 -12.76 -1.77 -5.34
CA GLY A 84 -13.62 -1.64 -4.16
C GLY A 84 -15.07 -1.29 -4.43
N ARG A 85 -15.52 -1.31 -5.68
CA ARG A 85 -16.94 -1.18 -6.00
C ARG A 85 -17.67 -2.40 -5.42
N LEU A 86 -18.25 -2.23 -4.23
CA LEU A 86 -19.18 -3.19 -3.65
C LEU A 86 -20.29 -3.44 -4.69
N PRO A 87 -20.73 -4.68 -4.92
CA PRO A 87 -21.91 -4.91 -5.72
C PRO A 87 -23.06 -4.06 -5.15
N ALA A 88 -23.78 -3.37 -6.04
CA ALA A 88 -24.95 -2.58 -5.70
C ALA A 88 -26.05 -3.45 -5.08
#